data_AF-A0A1W2DBC7-F1
#
_entry.id   AF-A0A1W2DBC7-F1
#
_cell.length_a   1.000
_cell.length_b   1.000
_cell.length_c   1.000
_cell.angle_alpha   90.00
_cell.angle_beta   90.00
_cell.angle_gamma   90.00
#
_symmetry.space_group_name_H-M   'P 1'
#
loop_
_entity.id
_entity.type
_entity.pdbx_description
1 polymer ?
#
loop_
_entity_poly.entity_id
_entity_poly.type
_entity_poly.pdbx_seq_one_letter_code
_entity_poly.pdbx_strand_id
1 'polypeptide(L)'
;MTKQRIHIWAGTSNKTQEQFYKYFDQNKFIKDNHRFKTDEAYARNTPDFNLRSQFSKDINKQYDYDVDWITIYYSRKRISIQTAIEELPIWNDQTEVDIYQACVSKGISTVNVILGYADDELIIDKPLENYNDMLYIGSFNIPG
;
A
#
# COMPACT_ATOMS: atom_id res chain seq x y z
N MET A 1 -25.10 -2.60 4.30
CA MET A 1 -24.01 -1.81 3.68
C MET A 1 -22.71 -2.50 4.05
N THR A 2 -22.08 -3.16 3.08
CA THR A 2 -20.75 -3.75 3.23
C THR A 2 -19.77 -2.61 3.51
N LYS A 3 -19.05 -2.68 4.65
CA LYS A 3 -18.01 -1.70 4.99
C LYS A 3 -16.71 -2.22 4.42
N GLN A 4 -16.14 -1.51 3.46
CA GLN A 4 -14.76 -1.77 3.01
C GLN A 4 -13.80 -0.98 3.90
N ARG A 5 -12.57 -1.48 4.07
CA ARG A 5 -11.52 -0.77 4.80
C ARG A 5 -10.43 -0.32 3.85
N ILE A 6 -9.92 0.89 4.06
CA ILE A 6 -8.73 1.40 3.40
C ILE A 6 -7.62 1.60 4.41
N HIS A 7 -6.43 1.09 4.07
CA HIS A 7 -5.21 1.24 4.84
C HIS A 7 -4.40 2.39 4.24
N ILE A 8 -3.95 3.32 5.09
CA ILE A 8 -3.26 4.53 4.65
C ILE A 8 -1.80 4.53 5.12
N TRP A 9 -0.90 4.88 4.19
CA TRP A 9 0.48 5.24 4.47
C TRP A 9 0.77 6.62 3.90
N ALA A 10 1.56 7.41 4.61
CA ALA A 10 1.93 8.73 4.15
C ALA A 10 3.36 9.07 4.58
N GLY A 11 4.06 9.88 3.79
CA GLY A 11 5.42 10.25 4.13
C GLY A 11 6.10 11.16 3.12
N THR A 12 7.41 11.26 3.27
CA THR A 12 8.25 12.00 2.35
C THR A 12 9.42 11.15 1.89
N SER A 13 9.50 10.91 0.59
CA SER A 13 10.60 10.21 -0.05
C SER A 13 11.46 11.20 -0.85
N ASN A 14 12.78 11.08 -0.72
CA ASN A 14 13.75 11.80 -1.56
C ASN A 14 14.25 10.94 -2.74
N LYS A 15 13.67 9.75 -2.94
CA LYS A 15 14.07 8.82 -4.00
C LYS A 15 13.67 9.36 -5.38
N THR A 16 14.25 8.81 -6.44
CA THR A 16 13.65 8.96 -7.77
C THR A 16 12.34 8.17 -7.84
N GLN A 17 11.49 8.49 -8.82
CA GLN A 17 10.26 7.75 -9.05
C GLN A 17 10.55 6.25 -9.27
N GLU A 18 11.55 5.91 -10.10
CA GLU A 18 11.95 4.52 -10.34
C GLU A 18 12.39 3.81 -9.06
N GLN A 19 13.24 4.45 -8.25
CA GLN A 19 13.70 3.89 -6.97
C GLN A 19 12.55 3.68 -5.99
N PHE A 20 11.60 4.61 -5.93
CA PHE A 20 10.43 4.50 -5.08
C PHE A 20 9.51 3.35 -5.52
N TYR A 21 9.16 3.29 -6.81
CA TYR A 21 8.23 2.28 -7.33
C TYR A 21 8.81 0.85 -7.36
N LYS A 22 10.13 0.69 -7.32
CA LYS A 22 10.78 -0.63 -7.20
C LYS A 22 10.33 -1.42 -5.96
N TYR A 23 9.91 -0.73 -4.90
CA TYR A 23 9.37 -1.35 -3.68
C TYR A 23 8.06 -2.13 -3.92
N PHE A 24 7.30 -1.74 -4.95
CA PHE A 24 6.03 -2.34 -5.36
C PHE A 24 6.17 -3.32 -6.54
N ASP A 25 7.39 -3.61 -6.99
CA ASP A 25 7.61 -4.45 -8.18
C ASP A 25 7.19 -5.91 -7.94
N GLN A 26 6.14 -6.35 -8.64
CA GLN A 26 5.57 -7.70 -8.58
C GLN A 26 6.08 -8.63 -9.70
N ASN A 27 6.90 -8.12 -10.64
CA ASN A 27 7.24 -8.83 -11.87
C ASN A 27 7.85 -10.21 -11.62
N LYS A 28 8.68 -10.33 -10.58
CA LYS A 28 9.33 -11.61 -10.21
C LYS A 28 8.30 -12.63 -9.75
N PHE A 29 7.40 -12.22 -8.85
CA PHE A 29 6.34 -13.10 -8.33
C PHE A 29 5.37 -13.51 -9.42
N ILE A 30 4.85 -12.56 -10.20
CA ILE A 30 3.90 -12.82 -11.31
C ILE A 30 4.52 -13.79 -12.32
N LYS A 31 5.79 -13.61 -12.68
CA LYS A 31 6.49 -14.50 -13.62
C LYS A 31 6.64 -15.93 -13.07
N ASP A 32 6.93 -16.11 -11.79
CA ASP A 32 6.98 -17.44 -11.15
C ASP A 32 5.56 -18.02 -11.04
N ASN A 33 4.57 -17.21 -10.64
CA ASN A 33 3.16 -17.55 -10.52
C ASN A 33 2.54 -18.01 -11.87
N HIS A 34 2.95 -17.45 -13.00
CA HIS A 34 2.51 -17.95 -14.31
C HIS A 34 3.28 -19.19 -14.80
N ARG A 35 4.46 -19.47 -14.24
CA ARG A 35 5.34 -20.55 -14.68
C ARG A 35 5.13 -21.85 -13.92
N PHE A 36 4.62 -21.82 -12.69
CA PHE A 36 4.26 -23.06 -12.01
C PHE A 36 3.06 -23.66 -12.75
N LYS A 37 3.33 -24.74 -13.50
CA LYS A 37 2.30 -25.62 -14.03
C LYS A 37 2.13 -26.74 -13.02
N THR A 38 0.88 -27.14 -12.79
CA THR A 38 0.48 -28.32 -12.00
C THR A 38 0.82 -29.63 -12.72
N ASP A 39 1.77 -29.60 -13.66
CA ASP A 39 2.15 -30.71 -14.53
C ASP A 39 3.44 -31.33 -13.97
N GLU A 40 3.58 -32.65 -14.04
CA GLU A 40 4.52 -33.48 -13.26
C GLU A 40 6.01 -33.11 -13.39
N ALA A 41 6.37 -32.24 -14.35
CA ALA A 41 7.72 -31.77 -14.61
C ALA A 41 8.20 -30.64 -13.65
N TYR A 42 7.32 -30.06 -12.84
CA TYR A 42 7.68 -29.05 -11.83
C TYR A 42 7.46 -29.60 -10.42
N ALA A 43 8.54 -29.83 -9.66
CA ALA A 43 8.48 -30.41 -8.32
C ALA A 43 7.83 -29.50 -7.24
N ARG A 44 7.45 -28.27 -7.59
CA ARG A 44 6.92 -27.27 -6.64
C ARG A 44 5.43 -27.04 -6.91
N ASN A 45 4.59 -27.32 -5.92
CA ASN A 45 3.13 -27.20 -6.01
C ASN A 45 2.60 -25.80 -5.66
N THR A 46 3.50 -24.83 -5.37
CA THR A 46 3.16 -23.46 -4.97
C THR A 46 4.16 -22.46 -5.55
N PRO A 47 3.82 -21.17 -5.73
CA PRO A 47 4.77 -20.13 -6.08
C PRO A 47 5.92 -19.97 -5.06
N ASP A 48 7.04 -19.40 -5.49
CA ASP A 48 8.08 -18.90 -4.58
C ASP A 48 7.65 -17.55 -3.97
N PHE A 49 7.07 -17.66 -2.79
CA PHE A 49 6.65 -16.57 -1.93
C PHE A 49 7.75 -15.55 -1.57
N ASN A 50 9.03 -15.88 -1.70
CA ASN A 50 10.12 -14.92 -1.50
C ASN A 50 10.24 -13.91 -2.66
N LEU A 51 9.61 -14.18 -3.80
CA LEU A 51 9.65 -13.33 -4.98
C LEU A 51 8.63 -12.20 -4.96
N ARG A 52 7.73 -12.17 -3.96
CA ARG A 52 6.77 -11.05 -3.77
C ARG A 52 7.49 -9.71 -3.68
N SER A 53 6.77 -8.66 -4.06
CA SER A 53 7.19 -7.27 -3.85
C SER A 53 7.58 -7.02 -2.38
N GLN A 54 8.43 -6.03 -2.15
CA GLN A 54 8.83 -5.70 -0.78
C GLN A 54 7.65 -5.14 0.02
N PHE A 55 6.75 -4.39 -0.62
CA PHE A 55 5.51 -3.96 0.02
C PHE A 55 4.71 -5.12 0.61
N SER A 56 4.45 -6.17 -0.16
CA SER A 56 3.70 -7.36 0.30
C SER A 56 4.38 -8.09 1.45
N LYS A 57 5.71 -8.10 1.49
CA LYS A 57 6.47 -8.68 2.60
C LYS A 57 6.29 -7.84 3.87
N ASP A 58 6.37 -6.53 3.73
CA ASP A 58 6.32 -5.59 4.86
C ASP A 58 4.91 -5.49 5.48
N ILE A 59 3.86 -5.71 4.69
CA ILE A 59 2.47 -5.84 5.17
C ILE A 59 2.08 -7.29 5.52
N ASN A 60 3.06 -8.23 5.49
CA ASN A 60 2.89 -9.63 5.84
C ASN A 60 1.79 -10.38 5.06
N LYS A 61 1.59 -10.07 3.77
CA LYS A 61 0.67 -10.84 2.91
C LYS A 61 1.29 -12.16 2.45
N GLN A 62 0.45 -13.19 2.38
CA GLN A 62 0.83 -14.50 1.84
C GLN A 62 1.04 -14.47 0.32
N TYR A 63 0.24 -13.71 -0.41
CA TYR A 63 0.42 -13.47 -1.85
C TYR A 63 0.88 -12.03 -2.08
N ASP A 64 1.29 -11.70 -3.32
CA ASP A 64 1.55 -10.30 -3.64
C ASP A 64 0.24 -9.49 -3.50
N TYR A 65 0.36 -8.19 -3.27
CA TYR A 65 -0.77 -7.29 -3.09
C TYR A 65 -1.62 -7.21 -4.37
N ASP A 66 -2.90 -6.88 -4.25
CA ASP A 66 -3.73 -6.68 -5.43
C ASP A 66 -3.53 -5.27 -5.99
N VAL A 67 -3.11 -5.17 -7.26
CA VAL A 67 -2.88 -3.88 -7.94
C VAL A 67 -4.17 -3.11 -8.17
N ASP A 68 -5.33 -3.78 -8.22
CA ASP A 68 -6.61 -3.13 -8.43
C ASP A 68 -7.12 -2.42 -7.17
N TRP A 69 -6.55 -2.73 -5.99
CA TRP A 69 -6.97 -2.16 -4.71
C TRP A 69 -5.99 -1.13 -4.15
N ILE A 70 -4.90 -0.83 -4.86
CA ILE A 70 -3.88 0.12 -4.42
C ILE A 70 -3.99 1.44 -5.19
N THR A 71 -3.87 2.56 -4.47
CA THR A 71 -3.69 3.88 -5.06
C THR A 71 -2.45 4.51 -4.46
N ILE A 72 -1.56 5.02 -5.30
CA ILE A 72 -0.30 5.64 -4.89
C ILE A 72 -0.20 6.99 -5.56
N TYR A 73 -0.20 8.06 -4.77
CA TYR A 73 0.22 9.36 -5.22
C TYR A 73 1.69 9.57 -4.87
N TYR A 74 2.51 9.91 -5.86
CA TYR A 74 3.92 10.24 -5.69
C TYR A 74 4.26 11.50 -6.48
N SER A 75 4.90 12.47 -5.83
CA SER A 75 5.32 13.73 -6.46
C SER A 75 6.76 14.11 -6.12
N ARG A 76 7.39 14.89 -7.00
CA ARG A 76 8.70 15.50 -6.71
C ARG A 76 8.61 16.65 -5.71
N LYS A 77 7.43 17.27 -5.58
CA LYS A 77 7.19 18.38 -4.67
C LYS A 77 6.34 17.90 -3.50
N ARG A 78 6.64 18.42 -2.31
CA ARG A 78 5.74 18.24 -1.17
C ARG A 78 4.50 19.09 -1.35
N ILE A 79 3.36 18.53 -0.99
CA ILE A 79 2.05 19.17 -0.95
C ILE A 79 1.49 19.08 0.47
N SER A 80 0.40 19.78 0.74
CA SER A 80 -0.31 19.62 2.00
C SER A 80 -0.87 18.19 2.12
N ILE A 81 -0.97 17.67 3.35
CA ILE A 81 -1.59 16.36 3.56
C ILE A 81 -3.05 16.33 3.10
N GLN A 82 -3.78 17.45 3.21
CA GLN A 82 -5.15 17.57 2.72
C GLN A 82 -5.23 17.34 1.22
N THR A 83 -4.41 18.04 0.43
CA THR A 83 -4.33 17.86 -1.02
C THR A 83 -3.92 16.44 -1.40
N ALA A 84 -3.07 15.80 -0.61
CA ALA A 84 -2.69 14.41 -0.89
C ALA A 84 -3.85 13.43 -0.67
N ILE A 85 -4.67 13.65 0.37
CA ILE A 85 -5.85 12.80 0.65
C ILE A 85 -6.86 12.86 -0.51
N GLU A 86 -7.03 14.02 -1.16
CA GLU A 86 -7.90 14.21 -2.32
C GLU A 86 -7.51 13.34 -3.54
N GLU A 87 -6.29 12.81 -3.59
CA GLU A 87 -5.81 11.91 -4.66
C GLU A 87 -6.20 10.44 -4.41
N LEU A 88 -6.73 10.13 -3.22
CA LEU A 88 -7.20 8.79 -2.89
C LEU A 88 -8.66 8.60 -3.34
N PRO A 89 -9.09 7.37 -3.68
CA PRO A 89 -10.46 7.08 -4.10
C PRO A 89 -11.39 6.99 -2.88
N ILE A 90 -11.50 8.08 -2.11
CA ILE A 90 -12.33 8.20 -0.92
C ILE A 90 -13.43 9.21 -1.23
N TRP A 91 -14.70 8.80 -1.07
CA TRP A 91 -15.86 9.66 -1.30
C TRP A 91 -16.67 9.79 -0.01
N ASN A 92 -15.98 10.19 1.06
CA ASN A 92 -16.58 10.39 2.37
C ASN A 92 -15.80 11.42 3.19
N ASP A 93 -16.41 12.60 3.35
CA ASP A 93 -15.82 13.74 4.07
C ASP A 93 -15.35 13.39 5.48
N GLN A 94 -16.12 12.57 6.22
CA GLN A 94 -15.73 12.18 7.58
C GLN A 94 -14.49 11.29 7.59
N THR A 95 -14.40 10.33 6.67
CA THR A 95 -13.22 9.47 6.51
C THR A 95 -11.99 10.30 6.14
N GLU A 96 -12.11 11.28 5.25
CA GLU A 96 -11.00 12.19 4.91
C GLU A 96 -10.54 13.00 6.12
N VAL A 97 -11.48 13.53 6.92
CA VAL A 97 -11.17 14.23 8.17
C VAL A 97 -10.44 13.31 9.15
N ASP A 98 -10.89 12.07 9.31
CA ASP A 98 -10.26 11.10 10.22
C ASP A 98 -8.82 10.77 9.79
N ILE A 99 -8.59 10.58 8.48
CA ILE A 99 -7.25 10.37 7.92
C ILE A 99 -6.35 11.59 8.14
N TYR A 100 -6.87 12.78 7.89
CA TYR A 100 -6.15 14.03 8.12
C TYR A 100 -5.69 14.15 9.58
N GLN A 101 -6.60 13.94 10.55
CA GLN A 101 -6.28 14.01 11.97
C GLN A 101 -5.24 12.96 12.37
N ALA A 102 -5.34 11.74 11.84
CA ALA A 102 -4.37 10.69 12.08
C ALA A 102 -2.96 11.07 11.57
N CYS A 103 -2.85 11.66 10.38
CA CYS A 103 -1.59 12.17 9.84
C CYS A 103 -1.01 13.29 10.72
N VAL A 104 -1.81 14.29 11.09
CA VAL A 104 -1.37 15.41 11.93
C VAL A 104 -0.90 14.92 13.30
N SER A 105 -1.59 13.95 13.90
CA SER A 105 -1.19 13.35 15.19
C SER A 105 0.19 12.66 15.13
N LYS A 106 0.62 12.23 13.94
CA LYS A 106 1.94 11.66 13.65
C LYS A 106 2.97 12.70 13.19
N GLY A 107 2.63 13.99 13.24
CA GLY A 107 3.50 15.09 12.81
C GLY A 107 3.59 15.27 11.29
N ILE A 108 2.65 14.70 10.52
CA ILE A 108 2.63 14.76 9.07
C ILE A 108 1.66 15.86 8.60
N SER A 109 2.20 17.03 8.26
CA SER A 109 1.44 18.15 7.69
C SER A 109 1.67 18.34 6.19
N THR A 110 2.82 17.88 5.68
CA THR A 110 3.18 17.90 4.26
C THR A 110 3.80 16.58 3.85
N VAL A 111 3.50 16.15 2.62
CA VAL A 111 3.94 14.86 2.08
C VAL A 111 4.24 15.01 0.60
N ASN A 112 5.05 14.11 0.06
CA ASN A 112 5.10 13.91 -1.40
C ASN A 112 4.67 12.49 -1.80
N VAL A 113 4.26 11.68 -0.83
CA VAL A 113 3.74 10.34 -1.03
C VAL A 113 2.54 10.12 -0.11
N ILE A 114 1.45 9.62 -0.67
CA ILE A 114 0.37 8.99 0.08
C ILE A 114 -0.07 7.72 -0.66
N LEU A 115 -0.40 6.70 0.09
CA LEU A 115 -0.81 5.40 -0.40
C LEU A 115 -2.08 4.97 0.31
N GLY A 116 -3.07 4.55 -0.46
CA GLY A 116 -4.26 3.86 -0.01
C GLY A 116 -4.28 2.42 -0.51
N TYR A 117 -4.61 1.46 0.35
CA TYR A 117 -4.82 0.06 -0.05
C TYR A 117 -6.14 -0.46 0.53
N ALA A 118 -7.11 -0.76 -0.33
CA ALA A 118 -8.49 -1.05 0.01
C ALA A 118 -8.76 -2.56 0.17
N ASP A 119 -8.03 -3.19 1.09
CA ASP A 119 -8.11 -4.61 1.44
C ASP A 119 -8.77 -4.77 2.81
N ASP A 120 -9.95 -5.37 2.86
CA ASP A 120 -10.75 -5.55 4.08
C ASP A 120 -10.25 -6.71 4.97
N GLU A 121 -9.51 -7.66 4.40
CA GLU A 121 -8.89 -8.78 5.10
C GLU A 121 -7.52 -8.42 5.68
N LEU A 122 -6.92 -7.29 5.26
CA LEU A 122 -5.61 -6.88 5.74
C LEU A 122 -5.65 -6.46 7.22
N ILE A 123 -4.77 -7.07 8.02
CA ILE A 123 -4.60 -6.75 9.44
C ILE A 123 -3.15 -6.32 9.66
N ILE A 124 -2.96 -5.12 10.25
CA ILE A 124 -1.66 -4.58 10.63
C ILE A 124 -1.66 -4.30 12.14
N ASP A 125 -1.33 -5.33 12.92
CA ASP A 125 -1.30 -5.23 14.39
C ASP A 125 -0.02 -4.56 14.91
N LYS A 126 1.09 -4.78 14.20
CA LYS A 126 2.43 -4.30 14.56
C LYS A 126 3.05 -3.60 13.34
N PRO A 127 2.68 -2.33 13.07
CA PRO A 127 3.24 -1.61 11.95
C PRO A 127 4.75 -1.45 12.09
N LEU A 128 5.46 -1.59 10.98
CA LEU A 128 6.88 -1.27 10.90
C LEU A 128 7.11 0.22 11.08
N GLU A 129 8.31 0.59 11.51
CA GLU A 129 8.73 2.00 11.62
C GLU A 129 8.84 2.70 10.26
N ASN A 130 9.00 1.93 9.17
CA ASN A 130 9.19 2.47 7.83
C ASN A 130 8.63 1.52 6.76
N TYR A 131 7.84 2.07 5.84
CA TYR A 131 7.35 1.42 4.64
C TYR A 131 7.83 2.23 3.43
N ASN A 132 9.11 2.12 3.07
CA ASN A 132 9.71 2.86 1.96
C ASN A 132 9.55 4.40 2.09
N ASP A 133 9.99 4.95 3.22
CA ASP A 133 9.87 6.37 3.62
C ASP A 133 8.45 6.84 3.98
N MET A 134 7.50 5.91 4.11
CA MET A 134 6.16 6.18 4.60
C MET A 134 5.95 5.59 5.99
N LEU A 135 5.07 6.21 6.77
CA LEU A 135 4.56 5.68 8.02
C LEU A 135 3.18 5.08 7.79
N TYR A 136 2.87 3.98 8.47
CA TYR A 136 1.49 3.51 8.55
C TYR A 136 0.65 4.48 9.40
N ILE A 137 -0.40 5.01 8.79
CA ILE A 137 -1.29 6.01 9.40
C ILE A 137 -2.42 5.32 10.16
N GLY A 138 -3.06 4.34 9.53
CA GLY A 138 -4.16 3.59 10.11
C GLY A 138 -5.03 2.90 9.06
N SER A 139 -6.11 2.28 9.52
CA SER A 139 -7.18 1.75 8.67
C SER A 139 -8.48 2.50 8.96
N PHE A 140 -9.23 2.78 7.90
CA PHE A 140 -10.43 3.61 7.96
C PHE A 140 -11.56 2.92 7.19
N ASN A 141 -12.79 3.12 7.64
CA ASN A 141 -13.94 2.60 6.91
C ASN A 141 -14.24 3.51 5.72
N ILE A 142 -14.51 2.92 4.56
CA ILE A 142 -15.07 3.62 3.42
C ILE A 142 -16.46 3.05 3.11
N PRO A 143 -17.43 3.89 2.68
CA PRO A 143 -18.69 3.40 2.16
C PRO A 143 -18.42 2.53 0.94
N GLY A 144 -18.98 1.31 0.92
CA GLY A 144 -18.99 0.45 -0.26
C GLY A 144 -20.16 0.73 -1.19
#